data_AF-A0A060C6X5-F1
#
_entry.id   AF-A0A060C6X5-F1
#
_cell.length_a   1.000
_cell.length_b   1.000
_cell.length_c   1.000
_cell.angle_alpha   90.00
_cell.angle_beta   90.00
_cell.angle_gamma   90.00
#
_symmetry.space_group_name_H-M   'P 1'
#
loop_
_entity.id
_entity.type
_entity.pdbx_description
1 polymer ?
#
loop_
_entity_poly.entity_id
_entity_poly.type
_entity_poly.pdbx_seq_one_letter_code
_entity_poly.pdbx_strand_id
1 'polypeptide(L)'
;QYSNIPWYVSENGMGVADELRYATKDGQINDQYRIDFIKEHLLQLHKGITQGSNCCGYHLWTFVDCWSWLNGYRNRYGLVSLDLDNNYKRTIKKSGFWYRDLIDHNGFEQND
;
A
#
# COMPACT_ATOMS: atom_id res chain seq x y z
N GLN A 1 21.87 4.76 18.33
CA GLN A 1 23.01 4.02 17.72
C GLN A 1 23.57 4.73 16.50
N TYR A 2 22.75 5.17 15.54
CA TYR A 2 23.22 5.80 14.28
C TYR A 2 22.87 7.30 14.19
N SER A 3 22.96 8.03 15.31
CA SER A 3 22.77 9.49 15.37
C SER A 3 21.43 10.04 14.85
N ASN A 4 20.39 9.21 14.77
CA ASN A 4 19.02 9.62 14.36
C ASN A 4 19.00 10.49 13.10
N ILE A 5 19.76 10.09 12.07
CA ILE A 5 19.78 10.79 10.79
C ILE A 5 18.36 10.86 10.19
N PRO A 6 18.03 11.92 9.43
CA PRO A 6 16.78 11.97 8.68
C PRO A 6 16.66 10.76 7.76
N TRP A 7 15.51 10.10 7.76
CA TRP A 7 15.31 8.88 6.99
C TRP A 7 13.88 8.75 6.45
N TYR A 8 13.70 7.86 5.48
CA TYR A 8 12.40 7.55 4.88
C TYR A 8 12.18 6.05 4.91
N VAL A 9 10.93 5.62 5.08
CA VAL A 9 10.53 4.28 4.66
C VAL A 9 10.51 4.29 3.14
N SER A 10 11.53 3.71 2.51
CA SER A 10 11.65 3.70 1.04
C SER A 10 10.67 2.73 0.38
N GLU A 11 10.33 1.63 1.06
CA GLU A 11 9.36 0.66 0.61
C GLU A 11 8.67 0.00 1.81
N ASN A 12 7.34 -0.08 1.76
CA ASN A 12 6.55 -0.96 2.60
C ASN A 12 5.27 -1.34 1.86
N GLY A 13 4.83 -2.59 1.98
CA GLY A 13 3.64 -3.07 1.29
C GLY A 13 3.53 -4.58 1.36
N MET A 14 2.46 -5.11 0.75
CA MET A 14 2.19 -6.54 0.73
C MET A 14 1.74 -7.02 -0.65
N GLY A 15 2.23 -8.21 -1.01
CA GLY A 15 1.87 -8.92 -2.23
C GLY A 15 0.83 -9.98 -1.95
N VAL A 16 -0.22 -10.03 -2.77
CA VAL A 16 -1.25 -11.08 -2.67
C VAL A 16 -1.32 -11.86 -3.97
N ALA A 17 -1.14 -13.18 -3.85
CA ALA A 17 -1.36 -14.11 -4.96
C ALA A 17 -2.85 -14.27 -5.24
N ASP A 18 -3.23 -14.51 -6.51
CA ASP A 18 -4.62 -14.78 -6.93
C ASP A 18 -5.63 -13.69 -6.48
N GLU A 19 -5.22 -12.42 -6.62
CA GLU A 19 -5.97 -11.27 -6.10
C GLU A 19 -7.35 -11.07 -6.74
N LEU A 20 -7.56 -11.62 -7.94
CA LEU A 20 -8.83 -11.53 -8.67
C LEU A 20 -10.01 -12.15 -7.91
N ARG A 21 -9.77 -13.06 -6.95
CA ARG A 21 -10.82 -13.59 -6.07
C ARG A 21 -11.53 -12.52 -5.23
N TYR A 22 -10.92 -11.35 -5.07
CA TYR A 22 -11.49 -10.20 -4.34
C TYR A 22 -12.11 -9.15 -5.28
N ALA A 23 -12.26 -9.45 -6.58
CA ALA A 23 -12.90 -8.55 -7.52
C ALA A 23 -14.39 -8.41 -7.21
N THR A 24 -14.87 -7.17 -7.20
CA THR A 24 -16.29 -6.82 -7.16
C THR A 24 -16.92 -7.06 -8.54
N LYS A 25 -18.26 -6.97 -8.62
CA LYS A 25 -19.00 -7.16 -9.88
C LYS A 25 -18.62 -6.14 -10.97
N ASP A 26 -18.16 -4.96 -10.56
CA ASP A 26 -17.69 -3.87 -11.41
C ASP A 26 -16.18 -3.95 -11.75
N GLY A 27 -15.48 -4.97 -11.25
CA GLY A 27 -14.08 -5.24 -11.58
C GLY A 27 -13.05 -4.49 -10.73
N GLN A 28 -13.48 -3.78 -9.68
CA GLN A 28 -12.59 -3.22 -8.67
C GLN A 28 -12.11 -4.34 -7.72
N ILE A 29 -10.84 -4.33 -7.32
CA ILE A 29 -10.35 -5.23 -6.28
C ILE A 29 -10.68 -4.64 -4.91
N ASN A 30 -11.43 -5.38 -4.08
CA ASN A 30 -11.70 -5.04 -2.68
C ASN A 30 -10.58 -5.56 -1.77
N ASP A 31 -9.45 -4.84 -1.77
CA ASP A 31 -8.21 -5.21 -1.08
C ASP A 31 -8.12 -4.64 0.35
N GLN A 32 -9.12 -4.94 1.19
CA GLN A 32 -9.15 -4.48 2.58
C GLN A 32 -7.90 -4.90 3.38
N TYR A 33 -7.39 -6.12 3.15
CA TYR A 33 -6.16 -6.62 3.77
C TYR A 33 -4.95 -5.70 3.55
N ARG A 34 -4.87 -5.03 2.40
CA ARG A 34 -3.78 -4.09 2.09
C ARG A 34 -3.94 -2.81 2.89
N ILE A 35 -5.17 -2.32 3.03
CA ILE A 35 -5.48 -1.17 3.89
C ILE A 35 -5.09 -1.48 5.33
N ASP A 36 -5.48 -2.64 5.84
CA ASP A 36 -5.20 -3.03 7.22
C ASP A 36 -3.69 -3.14 7.46
N PHE A 37 -2.96 -3.79 6.54
CA PHE A 37 -1.49 -3.85 6.58
C PHE A 37 -0.84 -2.46 6.62
N ILE A 38 -1.28 -1.54 5.74
CA ILE A 38 -0.72 -0.18 5.69
C ILE A 38 -1.03 0.57 6.98
N LYS A 39 -2.26 0.48 7.50
CA LYS A 39 -2.66 1.10 8.78
C LYS A 39 -1.77 0.63 9.93
N GLU A 40 -1.59 -0.68 10.07
CA GLU A 40 -0.74 -1.24 11.14
C GLU A 40 0.69 -0.70 11.09
N HIS A 41 1.28 -0.62 9.90
CA HIS A 41 2.65 -0.09 9.73
C HIS A 41 2.73 1.41 9.99
N LEU A 42 1.74 2.19 9.56
CA LEU A 42 1.68 3.62 9.84
C LEU A 42 1.48 3.90 11.33
N LEU A 43 0.72 3.08 12.06
CA LEU A 43 0.60 3.20 13.52
C LEU A 43 1.95 2.98 14.20
N GLN A 44 2.70 1.95 13.81
CA GLN A 44 4.04 1.72 14.36
C GLN A 44 5.03 2.83 13.96
N LEU A 45 4.94 3.33 12.73
CA LEU A 45 5.76 4.44 12.29
C LEU A 45 5.48 5.71 13.09
N HIS A 46 4.20 6.03 13.30
CA HIS A 46 3.78 7.16 14.12
C HIS A 46 4.26 7.02 15.56
N LYS A 47 4.14 5.82 16.15
CA LYS A 47 4.70 5.53 17.48
C LYS A 47 6.22 5.76 17.52
N GLY A 48 6.96 5.34 16.50
CA GLY A 48 8.40 5.60 16.42
C GLY A 48 8.74 7.09 16.32
N ILE A 49 8.00 7.84 15.50
CA ILE A 49 8.17 9.30 15.33
C ILE A 49 7.88 10.03 16.65
N THR A 50 6.79 9.68 17.33
CA THR A 50 6.42 10.27 18.64
C THR A 50 7.43 9.93 19.75
N GLN A 51 8.20 8.86 19.61
CA GLN A 51 9.32 8.51 20.50
C GLN A 51 10.67 9.13 20.09
N GLY A 52 10.68 10.03 19.09
CA GLY A 52 11.85 10.80 18.68
C GLY A 52 12.59 10.29 17.46
N SER A 53 12.06 9.29 16.73
CA SER A 53 12.65 8.86 15.46
C SER A 53 12.49 9.92 14.37
N ASN A 54 13.58 10.23 13.65
CA ASN A 54 13.62 11.27 12.62
C ASN A 54 13.15 10.78 11.24
N CYS A 55 11.98 10.13 11.19
CA CYS A 55 11.38 9.71 9.92
C CYS A 55 10.70 10.90 9.24
N CYS A 56 11.01 11.12 7.96
CA CYS A 56 10.51 12.24 7.17
C CYS A 56 9.45 11.82 6.14
N GLY A 57 9.16 10.52 5.99
CA GLY A 57 8.13 10.09 5.07
C GLY A 57 8.06 8.57 4.83
N TYR A 58 7.03 8.18 4.10
CA TYR A 58 6.67 6.79 3.84
C TYR A 58 6.29 6.60 2.37
N HIS A 59 6.95 5.66 1.71
CA HIS A 59 6.66 5.28 0.33
C HIS A 59 6.07 3.88 0.28
N LEU A 60 4.87 3.78 -0.29
CA LEU A 60 4.19 2.51 -0.47
C LEU A 60 4.74 1.74 -1.68
N TRP A 61 5.01 0.45 -1.47
CA TRP A 61 5.26 -0.53 -2.52
C TRP A 61 3.94 -1.27 -2.85
N THR A 62 3.25 -0.99 -3.96
CA THR A 62 3.60 -0.11 -5.09
C THR A 62 2.44 0.78 -5.53
N PHE A 63 2.71 1.69 -6.47
CA PHE A 63 1.67 2.42 -7.20
C PHE A 63 0.76 1.48 -8.01
N VAL A 64 1.35 0.65 -8.90
CA VAL A 64 0.63 -0.24 -9.82
C VAL A 64 1.16 -1.66 -9.68
N ASP A 65 0.32 -2.65 -9.94
CA ASP A 65 0.76 -4.04 -10.05
C ASP A 65 1.89 -4.17 -11.06
N CYS A 66 3.02 -4.71 -10.58
CA CYS A 66 4.26 -4.79 -11.33
C CYS A 66 4.77 -6.23 -11.39
N TRP A 67 5.79 -6.44 -12.21
CA TRP A 67 6.53 -7.69 -12.23
C TRP A 67 7.41 -7.81 -10.97
N SER A 68 7.21 -8.86 -10.18
CA SER A 68 8.02 -9.18 -9.01
C SER A 68 9.10 -10.19 -9.38
N TRP A 69 10.35 -9.95 -8.96
CA TRP A 69 11.55 -10.73 -9.32
C TRP A 69 11.36 -12.25 -9.42
N LEU A 70 10.92 -12.89 -8.33
CA LEU A 70 10.74 -14.35 -8.27
C LEU A 70 9.29 -14.81 -8.49
N ASN A 71 8.34 -13.89 -8.56
CA ASN A 71 6.90 -14.20 -8.58
C ASN A 71 6.21 -13.80 -9.89
N GLY A 72 6.91 -13.11 -10.79
CA GLY A 72 6.29 -12.48 -11.96
C GLY A 72 5.10 -11.62 -11.55
N TYR A 73 3.97 -11.77 -12.26
CA TYR A 73 2.71 -11.11 -11.95
C TYR A 73 1.78 -11.95 -11.06
N ARG A 74 2.28 -13.03 -10.45
CA ARG A 74 1.49 -13.86 -9.54
C ARG A 74 1.05 -13.07 -8.31
N ASN A 75 1.99 -12.33 -7.71
CA ASN A 75 1.73 -11.46 -6.57
C ASN A 75 1.40 -10.05 -7.04
N ARG A 76 0.28 -9.51 -6.54
CA ARG A 76 -0.18 -8.15 -6.82
C ARG A 76 0.09 -7.26 -5.61
N TYR A 77 0.73 -6.12 -5.82
CA TYR A 77 1.23 -5.21 -4.78
C TYR A 77 0.59 -3.82 -4.86
N GLY A 78 0.11 -3.43 -6.05
CA GLY A 78 -0.20 -2.04 -6.34
C GLY A 78 -1.50 -1.57 -5.71
N LEU A 79 -1.61 -0.25 -5.53
CA LEU A 79 -2.89 0.45 -5.34
C LEU A 79 -3.77 0.43 -6.59
N VAL A 80 -3.16 0.21 -7.74
CA VAL A 80 -3.81 0.13 -9.06
C VAL A 80 -3.59 -1.26 -9.63
N SER A 81 -4.68 -1.93 -10.01
CA SER A 81 -4.60 -3.21 -10.71
C SER A 81 -4.20 -3.01 -12.16
N LEU A 82 -3.44 -3.97 -12.70
CA LEU A 82 -3.02 -4.01 -14.10
C LEU A 82 -3.51 -5.30 -14.76
N ASP A 83 -4.46 -5.15 -15.68
CA ASP A 83 -5.01 -6.24 -16.47
C ASP A 83 -4.12 -6.49 -17.70
N LEU A 84 -3.34 -7.56 -17.65
CA LEU A 84 -2.38 -7.92 -18.71
C LEU A 84 -3.05 -8.41 -19.99
N ASP A 85 -4.28 -8.94 -19.88
CA ASP A 85 -4.99 -9.58 -20.98
C ASP A 85 -5.95 -8.60 -21.68
N ASN A 86 -6.24 -7.46 -21.06
CA ASN A 86 -7.13 -6.43 -21.59
C ASN A 86 -6.40 -5.11 -21.86
N ASN A 87 -5.43 -5.13 -22.79
CA ASN A 87 -4.66 -3.96 -23.22
C ASN A 87 -4.09 -3.12 -22.05
N TYR A 88 -3.58 -3.79 -21.02
CA TYR A 88 -3.01 -3.13 -19.85
C TYR A 88 -3.99 -2.17 -19.16
N LYS A 89 -5.28 -2.49 -19.14
CA LYS A 89 -6.29 -1.67 -18.46
C LYS A 89 -5.91 -1.52 -16.98
N ARG A 90 -6.02 -0.29 -16.47
CA ARG A 90 -5.77 0.05 -15.06
C ARG A 90 -7.09 0.30 -14.34
N THR A 91 -7.24 -0.28 -13.15
CA THR A 91 -8.38 -0.03 -12.28
C THR A 91 -7.88 0.29 -10.87
N ILE A 92 -8.35 1.39 -10.29
CA ILE A 92 -7.99 1.78 -8.93
C ILE A 92 -8.64 0.79 -7.95
N LYS A 93 -7.82 0.17 -7.09
CA LYS A 93 -8.30 -0.74 -6.04
C LYS A 93 -8.90 0.05 -4.89
N LYS A 94 -9.61 -0.62 -3.98
CA LYS A 94 -10.15 0.04 -2.78
C LYS A 94 -9.07 0.75 -1.97
N SER A 95 -7.90 0.14 -1.82
CA SER A 95 -6.73 0.72 -1.16
C SER A 95 -6.25 2.01 -1.84
N GLY A 96 -6.35 2.13 -3.16
CA GLY A 96 -5.95 3.34 -3.87
C GLY A 96 -6.83 4.54 -3.53
N PHE A 97 -8.13 4.35 -3.39
CA PHE A 97 -9.04 5.40 -2.91
C PHE A 97 -8.78 5.73 -1.44
N TRP A 98 -8.59 4.71 -0.59
CA TRP A 98 -8.25 4.94 0.82
C TRP A 98 -6.92 5.67 0.99
N TYR A 99 -5.90 5.36 0.17
CA TYR A 99 -4.59 6.00 0.24
C TYR A 99 -4.62 7.45 -0.23
N ARG A 100 -5.50 7.81 -1.17
CA ARG A 100 -5.81 9.20 -1.50
C ARG A 100 -6.36 9.92 -0.27
N ASP A 101 -7.39 9.36 0.37
CA ASP A 101 -8.03 9.98 1.53
C ASP A 101 -7.03 10.11 2.70
N LEU A 102 -6.16 9.11 2.91
CA LEU A 102 -5.06 9.18 3.88
C LEU A 102 -4.15 10.40 3.65
N ILE A 103 -3.75 10.65 2.40
CA ILE A 103 -2.88 11.78 2.04
C ILE A 103 -3.61 13.10 2.25
N ASP A 104 -4.87 13.19 1.80
CA ASP A 104 -5.68 14.42 1.90
C ASP A 104 -5.90 14.84 3.36
N HIS A 105 -6.03 13.88 4.28
CA HIS A 105 -6.18 14.12 5.72
C HIS A 105 -4.86 14.12 6.50
N ASN A 106 -3.73 13.84 5.84
CA ASN A 106 -2.43 13.64 6.47
C ASN A 106 -2.47 12.67 7.67
N GLY A 107 -3.27 11.60 7.56
CA GLY A 107 -3.53 10.68 8.66
C GLY A 107 -4.86 9.94 8.51
N PHE A 108 -5.18 9.11 9.51
CA PHE A 108 -6.45 8.40 9.61
C PHE A 108 -6.85 8.23 11.08
N GLU A 109 -8.16 8.16 11.34
CA GLU A 109 -8.67 7.83 12.66
C GLU A 109 -8.66 6.31 12.88
N GLN A 110 -8.30 5.91 14.09
CA GLN A 110 -8.43 4.55 14.57
C GLN A 110 -9.74 4.46 15.34
N ASN A 111 -10.74 3.81 14.75
CA ASN A 111 -11.94 3.45 15.49
C ASN A 111 -11.64 2.14 16.22
N ASP A 112 -11.81 2.16 17.55
CA ASP A 112 -11.69 0.99 18.44
C ASP A 112 -12.77 -0.07 18.16
#